data_AF-A0AAD7FY30-F1
#
_entry.id   AF-A0AAD7FY30-F1
#
_cell.length_a   1.000
_cell.length_b   1.000
_cell.length_c   1.000
_cell.angle_alpha   90.00
_cell.angle_beta   90.00
_cell.angle_gamma   90.00
#
_symmetry.space_group_name_H-M   'P 1'
#
loop_
_entity.id
_entity.type
_entity.pdbx_description
1 polymer ?
#
loop_
_entity_poly.entity_id
_entity_poly.type
_entity_poly.pdbx_seq_one_letter_code
_entity_poly.pdbx_strand_id
1 'polypeptide(L)'
;MNTQAESSSPLKRSQTASPEPPDGAQRTVKKPKPLVPSQSFAEVLQGMPANGSTLAQPNEPTRIDFNKSLVFQLLDAQIHPKDSDSGGSGGALLFGVTEEGLHVLVHVSVSTLPDVASRDAAQRILSHYKIPAMSWMELPAGKYKEAIEPVSHNHKEVTILPEDILLQPLERKTAPLKILSFDIETNVPANNTFTDYSNRAELPVLQIGNILESTVDDNPQTFRIIFTLKRCPPITGAEVRYYFDEKKLLSAWRDFVVRSDPDIVTGFNIGIFDLNYLLLRAEELGVPDFACLGRLKGVNSIVRKGVPNLARQFADAPVLAGRLVLDIRQYIVIHFPEMRTNLNAACQTFLDTKKEDLDFKIINKLQAGTDMDRRKLAVYCLKDSYLPLRLLKQLQCLENSVAEARHGPDPFVSFGRFLRAGRSG
;
A
#
# COMPACT_ATOMS: atom_id res chain seq x y z
N MET A 1 -21.83 34.67 -74.64
CA MET A 1 -21.05 34.66 -73.38
C MET A 1 -21.35 33.35 -72.68
N ASN A 2 -20.43 32.39 -72.86
CA ASN A 2 -20.42 31.09 -72.20
C ASN A 2 -19.65 31.25 -70.89
N THR A 3 -20.24 30.91 -69.75
CA THR A 3 -19.48 30.58 -68.53
C THR A 3 -20.13 29.38 -67.88
N GLN A 4 -19.36 28.29 -67.89
CA GLN A 4 -19.64 26.99 -67.29
C GLN A 4 -19.66 27.09 -65.77
N ALA A 5 -20.44 26.20 -65.15
CA ALA A 5 -20.51 25.99 -63.71
C ALA A 5 -19.32 25.14 -63.22
N GLU A 6 -18.56 25.67 -62.27
CA GLU A 6 -17.65 24.93 -61.39
C GLU A 6 -18.39 24.59 -60.07
N SER A 7 -18.65 23.32 -59.81
CA SER A 7 -18.01 22.47 -58.81
C SER A 7 -17.94 23.01 -57.37
N SER A 8 -18.65 22.35 -56.45
CA SER A 8 -18.02 21.88 -55.21
C SER A 8 -18.82 20.73 -54.60
N SER A 9 -18.15 19.60 -54.51
CA SER A 9 -18.56 18.35 -53.90
C SER A 9 -18.50 18.44 -52.36
N PRO A 10 -19.41 17.77 -51.63
CA PRO A 10 -19.35 17.75 -50.17
C PRO A 10 -18.14 16.94 -49.69
N LEU A 11 -17.32 17.55 -48.84
CA LEU A 11 -16.20 16.93 -48.14
C LEU A 11 -16.68 15.69 -47.37
N LYS A 12 -16.22 14.52 -47.82
CA LYS A 12 -16.34 13.24 -47.13
C LYS A 12 -15.74 13.38 -45.72
N ARG A 13 -16.56 13.14 -44.68
CA ARG A 13 -16.06 12.81 -43.35
C ARG A 13 -15.20 11.55 -43.48
N SER A 14 -13.89 11.67 -43.23
CA SER A 14 -13.04 10.51 -43.02
C SER A 14 -13.50 9.82 -41.74
N GLN A 15 -14.16 8.68 -41.89
CA GLN A 15 -14.31 7.73 -40.80
C GLN A 15 -12.92 7.17 -40.51
N THR A 16 -12.19 7.82 -39.61
CA THR A 16 -11.08 7.16 -38.92
C THR A 16 -11.71 6.21 -37.92
N ALA A 17 -11.67 4.92 -38.25
CA ALA A 17 -12.08 3.85 -37.37
C ALA A 17 -11.40 4.02 -36.00
N SER A 18 -12.20 3.99 -34.94
CA SER A 18 -11.70 3.77 -33.59
C SER A 18 -10.88 2.48 -33.60
N PRO A 19 -9.68 2.44 -33.00
CA PRO A 19 -8.95 1.18 -32.88
C PRO A 19 -9.78 0.22 -32.03
N GLU A 20 -10.08 -0.95 -32.59
CA GLU A 20 -10.68 -2.05 -31.85
C GLU A 20 -9.82 -2.39 -30.62
N PRO A 21 -10.44 -2.80 -29.50
CA PRO A 21 -9.67 -3.29 -28.36
C PRO A 21 -8.82 -4.48 -28.80
N PRO A 22 -7.55 -4.58 -28.38
CA PRO A 22 -6.70 -5.69 -28.79
C PRO A 22 -7.35 -6.99 -28.32
N ASP A 23 -7.54 -7.87 -29.29
CA ASP A 23 -8.05 -9.22 -29.12
C ASP A 23 -7.30 -9.94 -28.01
N GLY A 24 -8.01 -10.79 -27.27
CA GLY A 24 -7.56 -11.45 -26.04
C GLY A 24 -6.24 -12.20 -26.18
N ALA A 25 -5.12 -11.50 -26.07
CA ALA A 25 -3.81 -12.10 -25.94
C ALA A 25 -3.76 -12.79 -24.58
N GLN A 26 -3.83 -14.12 -24.58
CA GLN A 26 -3.36 -14.91 -23.45
C GLN A 26 -1.96 -14.41 -23.10
N ARG A 27 -1.84 -13.65 -22.00
CA ARG A 27 -0.56 -13.22 -21.45
C ARG A 27 0.23 -14.48 -21.12
N THR A 28 1.10 -14.89 -22.04
CA THR A 28 2.10 -15.92 -21.78
C THR A 28 3.13 -15.29 -20.84
N VAL A 29 2.84 -15.36 -19.54
CA VAL A 29 3.83 -15.06 -18.50
C VAL A 29 4.99 -16.00 -18.74
N LYS A 30 6.12 -15.47 -19.26
CA LYS A 30 7.36 -16.24 -19.37
C LYS A 30 7.70 -16.73 -17.96
N LYS A 31 7.63 -18.05 -17.74
CA LYS A 31 8.10 -18.67 -16.50
C LYS A 31 9.57 -18.26 -16.29
N PRO A 32 9.92 -17.60 -15.17
CA PRO A 32 11.31 -17.31 -14.86
C PRO A 32 12.10 -18.59 -14.69
N LYS A 33 13.42 -18.46 -14.81
CA LYS A 33 14.36 -19.55 -14.55
C LYS A 33 14.11 -20.13 -13.14
N PRO A 34 14.06 -21.46 -12.99
CA PRO A 34 13.87 -22.08 -11.69
C PRO A 34 15.02 -21.72 -10.75
N LEU A 35 14.67 -21.28 -9.55
CA LEU A 35 15.61 -21.13 -8.45
C LEU A 35 15.88 -22.51 -7.83
N VAL A 36 17.12 -22.69 -7.35
CA VAL A 36 17.71 -23.89 -6.73
C VAL A 36 16.76 -24.55 -5.70
N PRO A 37 16.75 -25.90 -5.54
CA PRO A 37 15.83 -26.63 -4.66
C PRO A 37 15.61 -26.01 -3.28
N SER A 38 14.36 -26.12 -2.80
CA SER A 38 13.79 -25.41 -1.64
C SER A 38 14.62 -25.57 -0.36
N GLN A 39 15.51 -24.62 -0.09
CA GLN A 39 16.04 -24.38 1.24
C GLN A 39 14.88 -24.05 2.20
N SER A 40 14.96 -24.53 3.44
CA SER A 40 14.05 -24.11 4.51
C SER A 40 14.17 -22.61 4.73
N PHE A 41 13.10 -21.95 5.19
CA PHE A 41 13.18 -20.50 5.38
C PHE A 41 14.20 -20.11 6.47
N ALA A 42 14.43 -20.98 7.45
CA ALA A 42 15.50 -20.80 8.43
C ALA A 42 16.90 -20.75 7.78
N GLU A 43 17.15 -21.55 6.75
CA GLU A 43 18.39 -21.51 5.97
C GLU A 43 18.47 -20.25 5.09
N VAL A 44 17.34 -19.84 4.49
CA VAL A 44 17.25 -18.57 3.75
C VAL A 44 17.63 -17.40 4.65
N LEU A 45 17.12 -17.34 5.88
CA LEU A 45 17.44 -16.31 6.85
C LEU A 45 18.93 -16.33 7.27
N GLN A 46 19.58 -17.49 7.33
CA GLN A 46 21.01 -17.60 7.63
C GLN A 46 21.90 -17.08 6.49
N GLY A 47 21.45 -17.25 5.24
CA GLY A 47 22.15 -16.73 4.06
C GLY A 47 21.90 -15.25 3.78
N MET A 48 20.89 -14.65 4.43
CA MET A 48 20.58 -13.22 4.28
C MET A 48 21.57 -12.36 5.08
N PRO A 49 22.01 -11.21 4.53
CA PRO A 49 22.75 -10.23 5.31
C PRO A 49 21.98 -9.81 6.56
N ALA A 50 22.69 -9.54 7.65
CA ALA A 50 22.09 -8.98 8.85
C ALA A 50 21.30 -7.69 8.53
N ASN A 51 20.35 -7.35 9.39
CA ASN A 51 19.61 -6.09 9.27
C ASN A 51 20.59 -4.90 9.14
N GLY A 52 20.41 -4.07 8.11
CA GLY A 52 21.07 -2.78 8.03
C GLY A 52 20.58 -1.85 9.14
N SER A 53 21.45 -0.95 9.62
CA SER A 53 21.19 -0.08 10.78
C SER A 53 20.26 1.10 10.50
N THR A 54 19.95 1.37 9.22
CA THR A 54 19.35 2.64 8.77
C THR A 54 17.86 2.58 8.38
N LEU A 55 17.27 1.39 8.21
CA LEU A 55 15.93 1.27 7.59
C LEU A 55 14.74 1.69 8.50
N ALA A 56 14.95 1.85 9.81
CA ALA A 56 13.87 2.09 10.79
C ALA A 56 13.93 3.46 11.50
N GLN A 57 14.68 4.42 10.97
CA GLN A 57 14.80 5.76 11.57
C GLN A 57 13.63 6.66 11.14
N PRO A 58 13.06 7.45 12.06
CA PRO A 58 12.00 8.40 11.74
C PRO A 58 12.49 9.44 10.72
N ASN A 59 11.57 9.91 9.88
CA ASN A 59 11.84 11.05 9.02
C ASN A 59 12.12 12.30 9.87
N GLU A 60 13.25 12.95 9.64
CA GLU A 60 13.52 14.28 10.20
C GLU A 60 13.04 15.34 9.21
N PRO A 61 12.28 16.38 9.65
CA PRO A 61 11.93 17.49 8.79
C PRO A 61 13.17 18.08 8.12
N THR A 62 13.13 18.19 6.79
CA THR A 62 14.27 18.71 6.01
C THR A 62 14.02 20.14 5.60
N ARG A 63 15.06 20.97 5.64
CA ARG A 63 14.96 22.35 5.16
C ARG A 63 14.49 22.38 3.71
N ILE A 64 13.56 23.28 3.42
CA ILE A 64 13.04 23.52 2.07
C ILE A 64 13.81 24.70 1.46
N ASP A 65 14.34 24.51 0.25
CA ASP A 65 15.00 25.56 -0.52
C ASP A 65 14.03 26.08 -1.58
N PHE A 66 13.31 27.15 -1.25
CA PHE A 66 12.27 27.73 -2.11
C PHE A 66 12.81 28.36 -3.40
N ASN A 67 14.14 28.47 -3.56
CA ASN A 67 14.79 28.87 -4.80
C ASN A 67 14.97 27.71 -5.79
N LYS A 68 14.59 26.49 -5.39
CA LYS A 68 14.64 25.29 -6.24
C LYS A 68 13.25 24.76 -6.48
N SER A 69 13.05 24.12 -7.62
CA SER A 69 11.85 23.34 -7.87
C SER A 69 11.81 22.12 -6.93
N LEU A 70 10.62 21.76 -6.47
CA LEU A 70 10.39 20.51 -5.73
C LEU A 70 9.76 19.49 -6.69
N VAL A 71 10.45 18.38 -6.92
CA VAL A 71 10.04 17.36 -7.87
C VAL A 71 9.78 16.04 -7.14
N PHE A 72 8.61 15.44 -7.34
CA PHE A 72 8.21 14.22 -6.64
C PHE A 72 7.21 13.38 -7.42
N GLN A 73 7.17 12.08 -7.14
CA GLN A 73 6.15 11.18 -7.65
C GLN A 73 4.93 11.18 -6.71
N LEU A 74 3.75 11.46 -7.26
CA LEU A 74 2.47 11.34 -6.55
C LEU A 74 2.21 9.88 -6.17
N LEU A 75 1.93 9.60 -4.90
CA LEU A 75 1.50 8.28 -4.43
C LEU A 75 0.00 8.25 -4.13
N ASP A 76 -0.46 9.19 -3.31
CA ASP A 76 -1.84 9.20 -2.81
C ASP A 76 -2.40 10.63 -2.80
N ALA A 77 -3.72 10.74 -2.89
CA ALA A 77 -4.43 12.01 -2.82
C ALA A 77 -5.65 11.89 -1.92
N GLN A 78 -5.78 12.78 -0.94
CA GLN A 78 -6.87 12.76 0.04
C GLN A 78 -7.55 14.10 0.19
N ILE A 79 -8.79 14.09 0.67
CA ILE A 79 -9.54 15.30 0.98
C ILE A 79 -8.81 16.04 2.11
N HIS A 80 -8.70 17.36 1.98
CA HIS A 80 -8.15 18.17 3.04
C HIS A 80 -9.10 18.18 4.26
N PRO A 81 -8.63 17.88 5.49
CA PRO A 81 -9.49 17.74 6.67
C PRO A 81 -10.36 18.97 6.96
N LYS A 82 -9.82 20.18 6.75
CA LYS A 82 -10.53 21.46 6.98
C LYS A 82 -11.70 21.70 6.00
N ASP A 83 -11.82 20.94 4.91
CA ASP A 83 -12.90 21.09 3.93
C ASP A 83 -14.02 20.04 4.09
N SER A 84 -13.95 19.19 5.11
CA SER A 84 -15.02 18.23 5.41
C SER A 84 -16.25 18.85 6.09
N ASP A 85 -16.11 20.05 6.68
CA ASP A 85 -17.12 20.66 7.57
C ASP A 85 -17.69 22.02 7.12
N SER A 86 -17.25 22.63 6.01
CA SER A 86 -17.76 23.97 5.60
C SER A 86 -17.77 24.20 4.09
N GLY A 87 -18.97 24.39 3.52
CA GLY A 87 -19.23 24.51 2.08
C GLY A 87 -18.77 25.83 1.43
N GLY A 88 -17.47 26.07 1.30
CA GLY A 88 -16.98 27.26 0.59
C GLY A 88 -15.58 27.18 -0.03
N SER A 89 -14.67 26.35 0.49
CA SER A 89 -13.36 26.07 -0.11
C SER A 89 -13.17 24.56 -0.19
N GLY A 90 -12.41 24.09 -1.17
CA GLY A 90 -12.02 22.69 -1.22
C GLY A 90 -10.52 22.56 -1.43
N GLY A 91 -10.00 21.39 -1.08
CA GLY A 91 -8.58 21.16 -1.13
C GLY A 91 -8.25 19.67 -1.15
N ALA A 92 -7.05 19.40 -1.65
CA ALA A 92 -6.47 18.08 -1.69
C ALA A 92 -5.13 18.07 -0.96
N LEU A 93 -4.86 16.96 -0.31
CA LEU A 93 -3.56 16.58 0.21
C LEU A 93 -2.93 15.61 -0.77
N LEU A 94 -1.85 16.01 -1.43
CA LEU A 94 -1.09 15.15 -2.32
C LEU A 94 0.15 14.63 -1.59
N PHE A 95 0.23 13.31 -1.42
CA PHE A 95 1.36 12.63 -0.83
C PHE A 95 2.28 12.13 -1.92
N GLY A 96 3.59 12.26 -1.73
CA GLY A 96 4.54 11.73 -2.70
C GLY A 96 5.96 11.61 -2.20
N VAL A 97 6.85 11.19 -3.09
CA VAL A 97 8.25 10.88 -2.79
C VAL A 97 9.16 11.48 -3.85
N THR A 98 10.21 12.20 -3.43
CA THR A 98 11.22 12.76 -4.35
C THR A 98 12.16 11.67 -4.90
N GLU A 99 13.01 12.02 -5.87
CA GLU A 99 14.04 11.10 -6.39
C GLU A 99 15.06 10.69 -5.32
N GLU A 100 15.25 11.52 -4.30
CA GLU A 100 16.13 11.25 -3.16
C GLU A 100 15.44 10.44 -2.05
N GLY A 101 14.16 10.07 -2.21
CA GLY A 101 13.40 9.33 -1.21
C GLY A 101 12.81 10.19 -0.09
N LEU A 102 12.70 11.50 -0.31
CA LEU A 102 12.05 12.39 0.66
C LEU A 102 10.54 12.38 0.46
N HIS A 103 9.80 11.95 1.48
CA HIS A 103 8.36 12.12 1.56
C HIS A 103 7.93 13.59 1.58
N VAL A 104 6.96 13.93 0.74
CA VAL A 104 6.39 15.26 0.58
C VAL A 104 4.88 15.21 0.81
N LEU A 105 4.36 16.19 1.54
CA LEU A 105 2.94 16.49 1.58
C LEU A 105 2.69 17.86 0.93
N VAL A 106 1.81 17.91 -0.06
CA VAL A 106 1.43 19.14 -0.75
C VAL A 106 -0.04 19.44 -0.47
N HIS A 107 -0.29 20.60 0.11
CA HIS A 107 -1.61 21.19 0.26
C HIS A 107 -1.96 21.92 -1.02
N VAL A 108 -3.01 21.44 -1.69
CA VAL A 108 -3.60 22.09 -2.86
C VAL A 108 -4.91 22.70 -2.43
N SER A 109 -5.04 24.02 -2.56
CA SER A 109 -6.26 24.74 -2.23
C SER A 109 -6.90 25.29 -3.50
N VAL A 110 -8.22 25.10 -3.64
CA VAL A 110 -9.02 25.70 -4.72
C VAL A 110 -10.07 26.64 -4.13
N SER A 111 -10.28 27.77 -4.79
CA SER A 111 -11.36 28.71 -4.43
C SER A 111 -12.75 28.12 -4.69
N THR A 112 -12.87 27.23 -5.66
CA THR A 112 -14.12 26.56 -6.03
C THR A 112 -13.81 25.12 -6.42
N LEU A 113 -14.49 24.14 -5.82
CA LEU A 113 -14.33 22.75 -6.24
C LEU A 113 -14.89 22.55 -7.65
N PRO A 114 -14.14 21.91 -8.56
CA PRO A 114 -14.65 21.55 -9.87
C PRO A 114 -15.90 20.67 -9.75
N ASP A 115 -16.94 20.98 -10.52
CA ASP A 115 -18.17 20.20 -10.55
C ASP A 115 -17.97 18.92 -11.38
N VAL A 116 -17.46 17.88 -10.72
CA VAL A 116 -17.42 16.51 -11.25
C VAL A 116 -18.26 15.64 -10.33
N ALA A 117 -19.49 15.36 -10.77
CA ALA A 117 -20.43 14.51 -10.04
C ALA A 117 -19.80 13.14 -9.71
N SER A 118 -20.16 12.55 -8.57
CA SER A 118 -19.75 11.21 -8.09
C SER A 118 -18.30 11.00 -7.61
N ARG A 119 -17.45 12.05 -7.57
CA ARG A 119 -16.07 11.99 -7.06
C ARG A 119 -15.89 12.77 -5.77
N ASP A 120 -14.93 12.38 -4.93
CA ASP A 120 -14.51 13.18 -3.77
C ASP A 120 -13.69 14.41 -4.19
N ALA A 121 -13.40 15.33 -3.26
CA ALA A 121 -12.71 16.58 -3.55
C ALA A 121 -11.31 16.38 -4.17
N ALA A 122 -10.56 15.39 -3.69
CA ALA A 122 -9.23 15.09 -4.22
C ALA A 122 -9.30 14.55 -5.65
N GLN A 123 -10.22 13.61 -5.89
CA GLN A 123 -10.47 13.06 -7.22
C GLN A 123 -10.95 14.12 -8.22
N ARG A 124 -11.80 15.07 -7.78
CA ARG A 124 -12.24 16.21 -8.61
C ARG A 124 -11.06 17.08 -9.03
N ILE A 125 -10.18 17.42 -8.10
CA ILE A 125 -8.97 18.22 -8.37
C ILE A 125 -8.06 17.47 -9.35
N LEU A 126 -7.70 16.22 -9.06
CA LEU A 126 -6.85 15.43 -9.97
C LEU A 126 -7.44 15.34 -11.38
N SER A 127 -8.76 15.10 -11.49
CA SER A 127 -9.44 15.00 -12.78
C SER A 127 -9.46 16.33 -13.55
N HIS A 128 -9.78 17.42 -12.86
CA HIS A 128 -9.89 18.75 -13.47
C HIS A 128 -8.54 19.25 -14.00
N TYR A 129 -7.49 19.10 -13.18
CA TYR A 129 -6.13 19.50 -13.54
C TYR A 129 -5.38 18.41 -14.31
N LYS A 130 -6.06 17.31 -14.67
CA LYS A 130 -5.53 16.18 -15.45
C LYS A 130 -4.24 15.60 -14.87
N ILE A 131 -4.15 15.51 -13.54
CA ILE A 131 -3.01 14.95 -12.83
C ILE A 131 -3.22 13.44 -12.70
N PRO A 132 -2.46 12.60 -13.42
CA PRO A 132 -2.61 11.14 -13.32
C PRO A 132 -2.05 10.64 -11.98
N ALA A 133 -2.60 9.54 -11.46
CA ALA A 133 -2.00 8.85 -10.34
C ALA A 133 -0.58 8.35 -10.70
N MET A 134 0.31 8.28 -9.72
CA MET A 134 1.70 7.81 -9.92
C MET A 134 2.51 8.62 -10.94
N SER A 135 2.06 9.84 -11.27
CA SER A 135 2.76 10.80 -12.11
C SER A 135 3.85 11.52 -11.33
N TRP A 136 4.87 11.96 -12.06
CA TRP A 136 5.86 12.88 -11.53
C TRP A 136 5.36 14.32 -11.69
N MET A 137 5.52 15.11 -10.63
CA MET A 137 5.10 16.50 -10.57
C MET A 137 6.27 17.39 -10.17
N GLU A 138 6.25 18.62 -10.66
CA GLU A 138 7.17 19.68 -10.30
C GLU A 138 6.40 20.87 -9.74
N LEU A 139 6.85 21.35 -8.58
CA LEU A 139 6.45 22.63 -8.01
C LEU A 139 7.56 23.65 -8.32
N PRO A 140 7.32 24.62 -9.20
CA PRO A 140 8.37 25.57 -9.61
C PRO A 140 8.87 26.43 -8.45
N ALA A 141 10.16 26.79 -8.48
CA ALA A 141 10.76 27.72 -7.52
C ALA A 141 9.93 29.00 -7.37
N GLY A 142 9.71 29.44 -6.13
CA GLY A 142 8.92 30.62 -5.79
C GLY A 142 7.39 30.50 -5.95
N LYS A 143 6.86 29.37 -6.44
CA LYS A 143 5.40 29.16 -6.59
C LYS A 143 4.75 28.46 -5.40
N TYR A 144 5.52 27.69 -4.65
CA TYR A 144 5.05 27.01 -3.45
C TYR A 144 5.61 27.67 -2.18
N LYS A 145 4.92 27.46 -1.05
CA LYS A 145 5.27 28.03 0.26
C LYS A 145 5.31 26.94 1.32
N GLU A 146 5.98 27.20 2.44
CA GLU A 146 5.91 26.34 3.61
C GLU A 146 4.47 26.28 4.15
N ALA A 147 4.04 25.10 4.61
CA ALA A 147 2.77 24.98 5.29
C ALA A 147 2.82 25.69 6.65
N ILE A 148 1.80 26.52 6.95
CA ILE A 148 1.75 27.34 8.16
C ILE A 148 1.53 26.49 9.43
N GLU A 149 0.98 25.28 9.29
CA GLU A 149 0.73 24.33 10.39
C GLU A 149 0.97 22.89 9.91
N PRO A 150 2.19 22.34 10.06
CA PRO A 150 2.50 21.01 9.56
C PRO A 150 1.69 19.88 10.22
N VAL A 151 0.78 19.25 9.47
CA VAL A 151 -0.12 18.18 9.92
C VAL A 151 0.44 16.78 9.67
N SER A 152 1.62 16.64 9.09
CA SER A 152 2.18 15.34 8.72
C SER A 152 3.53 14.99 9.35
N HIS A 153 3.93 13.74 9.20
CA HIS A 153 5.27 13.22 9.48
C HIS A 153 6.19 13.23 8.24
N ASN A 154 5.81 13.93 7.16
CA ASN A 154 6.60 14.02 5.93
C ASN A 154 7.85 14.90 6.12
N HIS A 155 8.88 14.68 5.30
CA HIS A 155 10.12 15.48 5.34
C HIS A 155 9.90 16.92 4.90
N LYS A 156 8.95 17.14 3.99
CA LYS A 156 8.59 18.45 3.43
C LYS A 156 7.08 18.59 3.40
N GLU A 157 6.56 19.71 3.88
CA GLU A 157 5.13 20.03 3.85
C GLU A 157 4.95 21.44 3.30
N VAL A 158 4.23 21.55 2.17
CA VAL A 158 4.15 22.78 1.39
C VAL A 158 2.72 23.06 0.92
N THR A 159 2.45 24.30 0.53
CA THR A 159 1.19 24.71 -0.10
C THR A 159 1.47 25.26 -1.50
N ILE A 160 0.60 24.94 -2.46
CA ILE A 160 0.66 25.46 -3.82
C ILE A 160 -0.75 25.65 -4.40
N LEU A 161 -0.86 26.54 -5.38
CA LEU A 161 -2.02 26.61 -6.26
C LEU A 161 -1.95 25.49 -7.30
N PRO A 162 -3.08 24.82 -7.63
CA PRO A 162 -3.07 23.71 -8.57
C PRO A 162 -2.64 24.09 -10.00
N GLU A 163 -2.92 25.30 -10.46
CA GLU A 163 -2.48 25.80 -11.77
C GLU A 163 -0.97 25.98 -11.89
N ASP A 164 -0.24 26.07 -10.78
CA ASP A 164 1.21 26.18 -10.75
C ASP A 164 1.91 24.80 -10.73
N ILE A 165 1.16 23.69 -10.65
CA ILE A 165 1.72 22.34 -10.68
C ILE A 165 2.05 21.95 -12.13
N LEU A 166 3.30 21.54 -12.37
CA LEU A 166 3.75 21.08 -13.67
C LEU A 166 3.88 19.56 -13.70
N LEU A 167 3.28 18.90 -14.68
CA LEU A 167 3.48 17.46 -14.91
C LEU A 167 4.81 17.20 -15.61
N GLN A 168 5.53 16.21 -15.10
CA GLN A 168 6.80 15.76 -15.68
C GLN A 168 6.58 14.62 -16.69
N PRO A 169 7.56 14.34 -17.56
CA PRO A 169 7.49 13.23 -18.50
C PRO A 169 7.19 11.87 -17.83
N LEU A 170 6.37 11.04 -18.49
CA LEU A 170 5.93 9.72 -17.99
C LEU A 170 7.08 8.70 -17.88
N GLU A 171 8.15 8.87 -18.65
CA GLU A 171 9.27 7.92 -18.80
C GLU A 171 10.27 7.92 -17.63
N ARG A 172 9.94 8.60 -16.52
CA ARG A 172 10.76 8.60 -15.32
C ARG A 172 10.64 7.28 -14.55
N LYS A 173 11.76 6.82 -13.98
CA LYS A 173 11.80 5.69 -13.04
C LYS A 173 10.85 5.97 -11.86
N THR A 174 10.25 4.92 -11.30
CA THR A 174 9.50 5.03 -10.04
C THR A 174 10.43 5.57 -8.96
N ALA A 175 9.90 6.42 -8.08
CA ALA A 175 10.62 6.94 -6.92
C ALA A 175 11.16 5.78 -6.06
N PRO A 176 12.22 6.01 -5.27
CA PRO A 176 12.73 5.01 -4.33
C PRO A 176 11.75 4.77 -3.17
N LEU A 177 10.81 3.84 -3.35
CA LEU A 177 9.77 3.52 -2.38
C LEU A 177 10.25 2.55 -1.30
N LYS A 178 9.71 2.68 -0.09
CA LYS A 178 9.85 1.69 0.97
C LYS A 178 8.63 0.78 1.01
N ILE A 179 8.85 -0.53 0.96
CA ILE A 179 7.81 -1.55 0.97
C ILE A 179 7.88 -2.31 2.30
N LEU A 180 6.79 -2.28 3.07
CA LEU A 180 6.59 -3.09 4.26
C LEU A 180 5.64 -4.24 3.94
N SER A 181 6.15 -5.47 3.92
CA SER A 181 5.35 -6.68 3.87
C SER A 181 5.18 -7.26 5.27
N PHE A 182 3.96 -7.57 5.69
CA PHE A 182 3.69 -8.09 7.03
C PHE A 182 2.61 -9.17 7.05
N ASP A 183 2.60 -9.94 8.14
CA ASP A 183 1.65 -11.02 8.44
C ASP A 183 1.45 -11.10 9.98
N ILE A 184 0.26 -11.52 10.43
CA ILE A 184 -0.04 -11.70 11.86
C ILE A 184 -0.38 -13.14 12.21
N GLU A 185 0.01 -13.53 13.43
CA GLU A 185 -0.50 -14.73 14.08
C GLU A 185 -1.42 -14.36 15.23
N THR A 186 -2.54 -15.06 15.33
CA THR A 186 -3.55 -14.87 16.40
C THR A 186 -3.88 -16.22 17.03
N ASN A 187 -4.43 -16.21 18.24
CA ASN A 187 -5.05 -17.42 18.76
C ASN A 187 -6.17 -17.87 17.80
N VAL A 188 -6.24 -19.18 17.58
CA VAL A 188 -7.30 -19.80 16.78
C VAL A 188 -8.46 -20.18 17.70
N PRO A 189 -9.72 -19.88 17.32
CA PRO A 189 -10.88 -20.30 18.10
C PRO A 189 -11.01 -21.84 18.12
N ALA A 190 -11.59 -22.39 19.19
CA ALA A 190 -11.69 -23.85 19.38
C ALA A 190 -12.50 -24.57 18.27
N ASN A 191 -13.43 -23.87 17.62
CA ASN A 191 -14.21 -24.38 16.49
C ASN A 191 -13.47 -24.32 15.15
N ASN A 192 -12.23 -23.81 15.13
CA ASN A 192 -11.39 -23.68 13.94
C ASN A 192 -12.00 -22.80 12.83
N THR A 193 -12.96 -21.92 13.15
CA THR A 193 -13.59 -21.04 12.15
C THR A 193 -13.47 -19.57 12.54
N PHE A 194 -12.68 -18.82 11.76
CA PHE A 194 -12.68 -17.35 11.76
C PHE A 194 -13.85 -16.86 10.92
N THR A 195 -15.05 -16.77 11.48
CA THR A 195 -16.25 -16.47 10.68
C THR A 195 -16.56 -14.98 10.53
N ASP A 196 -16.23 -14.10 11.49
CA ASP A 196 -16.71 -12.70 11.39
C ASP A 196 -16.10 -11.68 12.38
N TYR A 197 -14.88 -11.85 12.90
CA TYR A 197 -14.28 -10.94 13.92
C TYR A 197 -15.03 -10.83 15.25
N SER A 198 -16.18 -11.50 15.44
CA SER A 198 -16.97 -11.42 16.67
C SER A 198 -16.19 -11.90 17.91
N ASN A 199 -15.40 -12.96 17.75
CA ASN A 199 -14.64 -13.58 18.85
C ASN A 199 -13.28 -12.91 19.12
N ARG A 200 -12.95 -11.80 18.46
CA ARG A 200 -11.62 -11.14 18.58
C ARG A 200 -11.27 -10.72 20.02
N ALA A 201 -12.25 -10.55 20.90
CA ALA A 201 -12.03 -10.24 22.31
C ALA A 201 -11.22 -11.34 23.03
N GLU A 202 -11.38 -12.59 22.61
CA GLU A 202 -10.74 -13.77 23.22
C GLU A 202 -9.51 -14.27 22.46
N LEU A 203 -9.25 -13.69 21.29
CA LEU A 203 -8.22 -14.14 20.35
C LEU A 203 -7.09 -13.10 20.25
N PRO A 204 -6.13 -13.09 21.19
CA PRO A 204 -5.03 -12.15 21.18
C PRO A 204 -4.18 -12.27 19.91
N VAL A 205 -3.60 -11.14 19.50
CA VAL A 205 -2.50 -11.07 18.54
C VAL A 205 -1.25 -11.62 19.23
N LEU A 206 -0.67 -12.64 18.63
CA LEU A 206 0.46 -13.39 19.18
C LEU A 206 1.77 -12.91 18.57
N GLN A 207 1.82 -12.75 17.25
CA GLN A 207 3.04 -12.36 16.56
C GLN A 207 2.71 -11.47 15.36
N ILE A 208 3.63 -10.56 15.02
CA ILE A 208 3.54 -9.73 13.82
C ILE A 208 4.89 -9.74 13.12
N GLY A 209 4.97 -10.46 12.00
CA GLY A 209 6.16 -10.57 11.17
C GLY A 209 6.23 -9.40 10.19
N ASN A 210 7.43 -8.88 9.94
CA ASN A 210 7.62 -7.71 9.08
C ASN A 210 8.90 -7.86 8.27
N ILE A 211 8.78 -7.55 6.98
CA ILE A 211 9.87 -7.46 6.02
C ILE A 211 9.79 -6.07 5.38
N LEU A 212 10.74 -5.21 5.72
CA LEU A 212 10.86 -3.87 5.17
C LEU A 212 11.97 -3.85 4.13
N GLU A 213 11.71 -3.29 2.97
CA GLU A 213 12.66 -3.24 1.87
C GLU A 213 12.57 -1.90 1.13
N SER A 214 13.70 -1.36 0.69
CA SER A 214 13.74 -0.15 -0.15
C SER A 214 13.96 -0.50 -1.62
N THR A 215 13.24 0.16 -2.54
CA THR A 215 13.39 -0.06 -3.99
C THR A 215 14.51 0.77 -4.63
N VAL A 216 15.37 1.43 -3.84
CA VAL A 216 16.48 2.27 -4.34
C VAL A 216 17.52 1.45 -5.11
N ASP A 217 17.87 0.28 -4.59
CA ASP A 217 19.05 -0.49 -5.01
C ASP A 217 18.69 -1.70 -5.87
N ASP A 218 19.58 -2.04 -6.82
CA ASP A 218 19.50 -3.31 -7.59
C ASP A 218 19.64 -4.55 -6.69
N ASN A 219 20.19 -4.38 -5.47
CA ASN A 219 20.24 -5.38 -4.42
C ASN A 219 19.70 -4.79 -3.10
N PRO A 220 18.37 -4.72 -2.94
CA PRO A 220 17.75 -3.93 -1.91
C PRO A 220 18.06 -4.49 -0.51
N GLN A 221 18.46 -3.61 0.41
CA GLN A 221 18.60 -3.99 1.81
C GLN A 221 17.22 -4.31 2.37
N THR A 222 17.08 -5.53 2.87
CA THR A 222 15.89 -5.96 3.59
C THR A 222 16.15 -5.87 5.09
N PHE A 223 15.17 -5.39 5.85
CA PHE A 223 15.14 -5.40 7.30
C PHE A 223 14.02 -6.31 7.77
N ARG A 224 14.35 -7.31 8.59
CA ARG A 224 13.39 -8.29 9.10
C ARG A 224 13.19 -8.09 10.60
N ILE A 225 11.94 -7.99 11.03
CA ILE A 225 11.60 -7.85 12.44
C ILE A 225 10.32 -8.61 12.80
N ILE A 226 10.34 -9.29 13.94
CA ILE A 226 9.19 -10.00 14.50
C ILE A 226 8.87 -9.42 15.88
N PHE A 227 7.60 -9.04 16.07
CA PHE A 227 7.04 -8.66 17.37
C PHE A 227 6.30 -9.87 17.93
N THR A 228 6.58 -10.28 19.16
CA THR A 228 6.01 -11.52 19.75
C THR A 228 5.41 -11.27 21.13
N LEU A 229 4.31 -11.96 21.42
CA LEU A 229 3.71 -12.04 22.75
C LEU A 229 4.38 -13.18 23.51
N LYS A 230 4.93 -12.87 24.68
CA LYS A 230 5.86 -13.68 25.48
C LYS A 230 7.23 -13.85 24.81
N ARG A 231 8.20 -14.28 25.62
CA ARG A 231 9.60 -14.41 25.23
C ARG A 231 9.77 -15.29 23.97
N CYS A 232 10.52 -14.77 23.01
CA CYS A 232 10.98 -15.46 21.81
C CYS A 232 12.51 -15.35 21.75
N PRO A 233 13.26 -16.47 21.68
CA PRO A 233 14.71 -16.45 21.52
C PRO A 233 15.13 -15.82 20.18
N PRO A 234 16.41 -15.40 20.05
CA PRO A 234 16.93 -14.82 18.83
C PRO A 234 16.75 -15.68 17.58
N ILE A 235 16.53 -15.02 16.45
CA ILE A 235 16.44 -15.62 15.11
C ILE A 235 17.53 -15.00 14.25
N THR A 236 18.41 -15.82 13.69
CA THR A 236 19.49 -15.34 12.81
C THR A 236 18.91 -14.54 11.65
N GLY A 237 19.49 -13.36 11.38
CA GLY A 237 19.04 -12.49 10.28
C GLY A 237 17.80 -11.64 10.57
N ALA A 238 17.15 -11.79 11.73
CA ALA A 238 15.96 -11.02 12.08
C ALA A 238 16.07 -10.38 13.48
N GLU A 239 15.51 -9.19 13.63
CA GLU A 239 15.34 -8.58 14.94
C GLU A 239 14.12 -9.18 15.64
N VAL A 240 14.28 -9.59 16.90
CA VAL A 240 13.22 -10.18 17.70
C VAL A 240 12.89 -9.23 18.84
N ARG A 241 11.66 -8.70 18.87
CA ARG A 241 11.12 -7.93 19.99
C ARG A 241 9.98 -8.70 20.63
N TYR A 242 10.01 -8.85 21.94
CA TYR A 242 8.96 -9.56 22.67
C TYR A 242 8.38 -8.73 23.81
N TYR A 243 7.09 -8.94 24.09
CA TYR A 243 6.33 -8.23 25.10
C TYR A 243 5.49 -9.21 25.89
N PHE A 244 5.26 -8.95 27.17
CA PHE A 244 4.35 -9.77 28.00
C PHE A 244 2.93 -9.21 28.06
N ASP A 245 2.72 -8.04 27.47
CA ASP A 245 1.45 -7.33 27.38
C ASP A 245 1.14 -7.07 25.90
N GLU A 246 -0.02 -7.53 25.44
CA GLU A 246 -0.47 -7.38 24.06
C GLU A 246 -0.62 -5.90 23.68
N LYS A 247 -1.05 -5.03 24.61
CA LYS A 247 -1.14 -3.59 24.33
C LYS A 247 0.22 -3.01 23.97
N LYS A 248 1.28 -3.43 24.68
CA LYS A 248 2.65 -3.01 24.39
C LYS A 248 3.17 -3.57 23.07
N LEU A 249 2.80 -4.80 22.73
CA LEU A 249 3.10 -5.39 21.42
C LEU A 249 2.50 -4.54 20.30
N LEU A 250 1.20 -4.24 20.40
CA LEU A 250 0.47 -3.43 19.41
C LEU A 250 1.02 -2.01 19.32
N SER A 251 1.24 -1.32 20.45
CA SER A 251 1.88 0.01 20.45
C SER A 251 3.26 -0.01 19.80
N ALA A 252 4.09 -1.01 20.11
CA ALA A 252 5.42 -1.11 19.53
C ALA A 252 5.41 -1.36 18.02
N TRP A 253 4.45 -2.14 17.52
CA TRP A 253 4.27 -2.33 16.08
C TRP A 253 3.78 -1.05 15.40
N ARG A 254 2.81 -0.33 15.98
CA ARG A 254 2.38 1.00 15.48
C ARG A 254 3.57 1.95 15.36
N ASP A 255 4.37 2.05 16.42
CA ASP A 255 5.54 2.94 16.43
C ASP A 255 6.60 2.50 15.41
N PHE A 256 6.70 1.21 15.11
CA PHE A 256 7.58 0.71 14.06
C PHE A 256 7.10 1.13 12.68
N VAL A 257 5.80 0.98 12.38
CA VAL A 257 5.22 1.44 11.10
C VAL A 257 5.45 2.94 10.91
N VAL A 258 5.16 3.74 11.94
CA VAL A 258 5.35 5.21 11.88
C VAL A 258 6.83 5.59 11.69
N ARG A 259 7.75 4.92 12.41
CA ARG A 259 9.20 5.24 12.33
C ARG A 259 9.85 4.75 11.05
N SER A 260 9.51 3.56 10.57
CA SER A 260 10.05 3.03 9.30
C SER A 260 9.53 3.79 8.08
N ASP A 261 8.35 4.41 8.22
CA ASP A 261 7.65 5.21 7.24
C ASP A 261 7.56 4.57 5.84
N PRO A 262 6.93 3.38 5.72
CA PRO A 262 6.77 2.71 4.43
C PRO A 262 5.82 3.46 3.49
N ASP A 263 6.17 3.51 2.21
CA ASP A 263 5.31 4.03 1.15
C ASP A 263 4.22 3.04 0.76
N ILE A 264 4.57 1.75 0.76
CA ILE A 264 3.68 0.65 0.41
C ILE A 264 3.60 -0.31 1.58
N VAL A 265 2.39 -0.61 2.02
CA VAL A 265 2.07 -1.69 2.95
C VAL A 265 1.48 -2.84 2.14
N THR A 266 2.12 -4.00 2.21
CA THR A 266 1.77 -5.21 1.46
C THR A 266 1.75 -6.44 2.36
N GLY A 267 1.33 -7.57 1.79
CA GLY A 267 1.10 -8.83 2.47
C GLY A 267 0.08 -9.64 1.69
N PHE A 268 -0.43 -10.72 2.28
CA PHE A 268 -1.41 -11.59 1.63
C PHE A 268 -2.70 -11.62 2.42
N ASN A 269 -3.76 -10.98 1.90
CA ASN A 269 -5.05 -10.78 2.59
C ASN A 269 -5.03 -9.72 3.71
N ILE A 270 -3.98 -8.90 3.80
CA ILE A 270 -3.84 -7.86 4.83
C ILE A 270 -4.95 -6.81 4.83
N GLY A 271 -5.54 -6.52 3.67
CA GLY A 271 -6.56 -5.49 3.55
C GLY A 271 -7.88 -5.95 4.16
N ILE A 272 -8.24 -7.21 3.96
CA ILE A 272 -9.52 -7.75 4.41
C ILE A 272 -9.40 -8.42 5.78
N PHE A 273 -8.21 -8.89 6.17
CA PHE A 273 -7.94 -9.56 7.45
C PHE A 273 -7.03 -8.74 8.38
N ASP A 274 -5.71 -8.76 8.15
CA ASP A 274 -4.71 -8.37 9.14
C ASP A 274 -4.85 -6.93 9.66
N LEU A 275 -4.94 -5.94 8.77
CA LEU A 275 -5.08 -4.53 9.16
C LEU A 275 -6.39 -4.28 9.92
N ASN A 276 -7.50 -4.86 9.44
CA ASN A 276 -8.79 -4.75 10.10
C ASN A 276 -8.77 -5.41 11.48
N TYR A 277 -8.17 -6.60 11.59
CA TYR A 277 -8.05 -7.33 12.84
C TYR A 277 -7.27 -6.53 13.88
N LEU A 278 -6.11 -6.01 13.48
CA LEU A 278 -5.25 -5.19 14.33
C LEU A 278 -5.96 -3.91 14.81
N LEU A 279 -6.63 -3.18 13.92
CA LEU A 279 -7.34 -1.95 14.27
C LEU A 279 -8.46 -2.22 15.29
N LEU A 280 -9.27 -3.26 15.06
CA LEU A 280 -10.35 -3.62 15.98
C LEU A 280 -9.85 -4.18 17.31
N ARG A 281 -8.79 -4.98 17.29
CA ARG A 281 -8.19 -5.53 18.51
C ARG A 281 -7.60 -4.43 19.37
N ALA A 282 -6.94 -3.47 18.75
CA ALA A 282 -6.39 -2.31 19.44
C ALA A 282 -7.48 -1.39 20.00
N GLU A 283 -8.58 -1.19 19.26
CA GLU A 283 -9.76 -0.47 19.75
C GLU A 283 -10.36 -1.17 20.99
N GLU A 284 -10.57 -2.48 20.91
CA GLU A 284 -11.08 -3.32 22.00
C GLU A 284 -10.22 -3.24 23.27
N LEU A 285 -8.90 -3.27 23.09
CA LEU A 285 -7.94 -3.18 24.19
C LEU A 285 -7.70 -1.75 24.67
N GLY A 286 -8.24 -0.73 24.00
CA GLY A 286 -7.98 0.68 24.30
C GLY A 286 -6.49 1.04 24.16
N VAL A 287 -5.84 0.62 23.08
CA VAL A 287 -4.45 0.97 22.77
C VAL A 287 -4.40 2.39 22.19
N PRO A 288 -3.79 3.37 22.87
CA PRO A 288 -3.79 4.76 22.42
C PRO A 288 -3.17 4.94 21.04
N ASP A 289 -3.85 5.72 20.20
CA ASP A 289 -3.41 6.14 18.86
C ASP A 289 -2.96 4.98 17.94
N PHE A 290 -3.38 3.73 18.21
CA PHE A 290 -2.98 2.60 17.39
C PHE A 290 -3.45 2.78 15.94
N ALA A 291 -4.64 3.36 15.77
CA ALA A 291 -5.21 3.62 14.47
C ALA A 291 -4.47 4.72 13.68
N CYS A 292 -3.57 5.51 14.28
CA CYS A 292 -2.79 6.52 13.57
C CYS A 292 -1.62 5.90 12.78
N LEU A 293 -1.93 5.05 11.79
CA LEU A 293 -0.97 4.34 10.96
C LEU A 293 -0.56 5.13 9.71
N GLY A 294 -1.32 6.17 9.34
CA GLY A 294 -1.01 7.04 8.20
C GLY A 294 0.15 8.02 8.48
N ARG A 295 0.38 8.93 7.53
CA ARG A 295 1.36 10.02 7.64
C ARG A 295 0.80 11.30 8.23
N LEU A 296 -0.52 11.42 8.32
CA LEU A 296 -1.19 12.53 8.99
C LEU A 296 -1.21 12.32 10.50
N LYS A 297 -0.76 13.33 11.26
CA LYS A 297 -0.72 13.34 12.71
C LYS A 297 -2.12 13.29 13.29
N GLY A 298 -2.37 12.36 14.22
CA GLY A 298 -3.65 12.25 14.94
C GLY A 298 -4.85 11.84 14.07
N VAL A 299 -4.64 11.46 12.80
CA VAL A 299 -5.71 10.98 11.93
C VAL A 299 -5.76 9.47 11.98
N ASN A 300 -6.91 8.93 12.38
CA ASN A 300 -7.12 7.48 12.43
C ASN A 300 -7.27 6.90 11.03
N SER A 301 -6.64 5.73 10.82
CA SER A 301 -6.93 4.84 9.71
C SER A 301 -8.36 4.34 9.80
N ILE A 302 -9.09 4.51 8.71
CA ILE A 302 -10.53 4.29 8.69
C ILE A 302 -10.81 2.85 8.27
N VAL A 303 -11.33 2.06 9.21
CA VAL A 303 -12.18 0.90 8.89
C VAL A 303 -13.53 1.48 8.47
N ARG A 304 -14.09 1.09 7.33
CA ARG A 304 -15.38 1.61 6.83
C ARG A 304 -16.54 1.22 7.76
N LYS A 305 -16.71 1.95 8.86
CA LYS A 305 -17.86 1.87 9.78
C LYS A 305 -19.03 2.60 9.10
N GLY A 306 -20.02 1.85 8.63
CA GLY A 306 -21.19 2.44 7.95
C GLY A 306 -22.03 1.44 7.16
N VAL A 307 -21.53 0.23 6.92
CA VAL A 307 -22.36 -0.83 6.34
C VAL A 307 -22.90 -1.72 7.46
N PRO A 308 -24.21 -1.91 7.60
CA PRO A 308 -24.79 -2.75 8.67
C PRO A 308 -24.29 -4.20 8.68
N ASN A 309 -23.76 -4.68 7.55
CA ASN A 309 -23.24 -6.02 7.39
C ASN A 309 -21.72 -6.03 7.62
N LEU A 310 -21.28 -6.75 8.65
CA LEU A 310 -19.88 -6.93 9.04
C LEU A 310 -19.00 -7.46 7.89
N ALA A 311 -19.53 -8.36 7.06
CA ALA A 311 -18.82 -8.86 5.86
C ALA A 311 -18.59 -7.77 4.80
N ARG A 312 -19.46 -6.74 4.72
CA ARG A 312 -19.26 -5.59 3.84
C ARG A 312 -18.39 -4.50 4.46
N GLN A 313 -18.34 -4.39 5.80
CA GLN A 313 -17.43 -3.46 6.49
C GLN A 313 -15.96 -3.81 6.21
N PHE A 314 -15.65 -5.10 6.01
CA PHE A 314 -14.32 -5.60 5.70
C PHE A 314 -14.12 -5.94 4.22
N ALA A 315 -14.98 -5.44 3.33
CA ALA A 315 -14.85 -5.72 1.89
C ALA A 315 -13.64 -5.04 1.23
N ASP A 316 -13.10 -4.01 1.89
CA ASP A 316 -12.01 -3.15 1.44
C ASP A 316 -10.93 -3.01 2.51
N ALA A 317 -9.71 -2.71 2.07
CA ALA A 317 -8.60 -2.35 2.96
C ALA A 317 -8.85 -1.03 3.70
N PRO A 318 -8.41 -0.89 4.96
CA PRO A 318 -8.37 0.40 5.65
C PRO A 318 -7.56 1.43 4.86
N VAL A 319 -7.96 2.70 4.99
CA VAL A 319 -7.20 3.82 4.39
C VAL A 319 -6.11 4.24 5.36
N LEU A 320 -4.86 4.19 4.91
CA LEU A 320 -3.68 4.65 5.65
C LEU A 320 -3.19 5.92 4.96
N ALA A 321 -3.47 7.09 5.53
CA ALA A 321 -3.23 8.36 4.84
C ALA A 321 -1.80 8.51 4.33
N GLY A 322 -1.63 8.69 3.02
CA GLY A 322 -0.32 8.84 2.39
C GLY A 322 0.51 7.56 2.25
N ARG A 323 -0.07 6.38 2.52
CA ARG A 323 0.54 5.07 2.30
C ARG A 323 -0.34 4.24 1.36
N LEU A 324 0.27 3.57 0.40
CA LEU A 324 -0.43 2.66 -0.51
C LEU A 324 -0.61 1.29 0.16
N VAL A 325 -1.81 0.74 0.13
CA VAL A 325 -2.04 -0.66 0.49
C VAL A 325 -2.11 -1.50 -0.78
N LEU A 326 -1.15 -2.40 -0.97
CA LEU A 326 -1.08 -3.29 -2.12
C LEU A 326 -1.19 -4.75 -1.64
N ASP A 327 -2.40 -5.27 -1.55
CA ASP A 327 -2.66 -6.64 -1.11
C ASP A 327 -2.45 -7.64 -2.25
N ILE A 328 -1.51 -8.57 -2.07
CA ILE A 328 -1.14 -9.54 -3.09
C ILE A 328 -2.26 -10.52 -3.40
N ARG A 329 -3.08 -10.88 -2.41
CA ARG A 329 -4.25 -11.74 -2.67
C ARG A 329 -5.24 -11.02 -3.57
N GLN A 330 -5.50 -9.74 -3.30
CA GLN A 330 -6.39 -8.94 -4.13
C GLN A 330 -5.87 -8.78 -5.56
N TYR A 331 -4.57 -8.49 -5.71
CA TYR A 331 -3.93 -8.43 -7.03
C TYR A 331 -4.12 -9.75 -7.80
N ILE A 332 -3.84 -10.89 -7.16
CA ILE A 332 -3.98 -12.20 -7.81
C ILE A 332 -5.43 -12.49 -8.21
N VAL A 333 -6.41 -12.22 -7.34
CA VAL A 333 -7.85 -12.40 -7.65
C VAL A 333 -8.28 -11.60 -8.89
N ILE A 334 -7.72 -10.40 -9.06
CA ILE A 334 -8.06 -9.50 -10.15
C ILE A 334 -7.43 -9.95 -11.47
N HIS A 335 -6.12 -10.23 -11.45
CA HIS A 335 -5.33 -10.48 -12.66
C HIS A 335 -5.22 -11.96 -13.05
N PHE A 336 -5.52 -12.89 -12.14
CA PHE A 336 -5.48 -14.35 -12.34
C PHE A 336 -6.74 -15.01 -11.73
N PRO A 337 -7.95 -14.66 -12.19
CA PRO A 337 -9.22 -15.06 -11.56
C PRO A 337 -9.47 -16.59 -11.53
N GLU A 338 -8.85 -17.34 -12.43
CA GLU A 338 -8.90 -18.80 -12.49
C GLU A 338 -8.07 -19.51 -11.41
N MET A 339 -7.20 -18.78 -10.70
CA MET A 339 -6.30 -19.33 -9.71
C MET A 339 -6.98 -19.57 -8.36
N ARG A 340 -6.54 -20.62 -7.63
CA ARG A 340 -6.85 -20.77 -6.21
C ARG A 340 -6.10 -19.72 -5.38
N THR A 341 -6.84 -18.97 -4.56
CA THR A 341 -6.36 -17.68 -4.01
C THR A 341 -5.74 -17.75 -2.62
N ASN A 342 -5.27 -18.93 -2.18
CA ASN A 342 -4.52 -19.04 -0.93
C ASN A 342 -3.01 -18.87 -1.17
N LEU A 343 -2.28 -18.45 -0.13
CA LEU A 343 -0.86 -18.13 -0.25
C LEU A 343 -0.03 -19.32 -0.75
N ASN A 344 -0.30 -20.52 -0.26
CA ASN A 344 0.41 -21.73 -0.67
C ASN A 344 0.25 -22.02 -2.17
N ALA A 345 -0.97 -21.90 -2.71
CA ALA A 345 -1.24 -22.08 -4.13
C ALA A 345 -0.53 -21.02 -4.97
N ALA A 346 -0.59 -19.74 -4.56
CA ALA A 346 0.12 -18.66 -5.24
C ALA A 346 1.64 -18.89 -5.26
N CYS A 347 2.23 -19.29 -4.12
CA CYS A 347 3.66 -19.61 -4.05
C CYS A 347 4.01 -20.80 -4.95
N GLN A 348 3.20 -21.85 -4.97
CA GLN A 348 3.45 -23.02 -5.81
C GLN A 348 3.39 -22.66 -7.30
N THR A 349 2.44 -21.80 -7.69
CA THR A 349 2.26 -21.41 -9.09
C THR A 349 3.33 -20.42 -9.57
N PHE A 350 3.66 -19.41 -8.76
CA PHE A 350 4.48 -18.28 -9.23
C PHE A 350 5.93 -18.30 -8.74
N LEU A 351 6.20 -18.95 -7.61
CA LEU A 351 7.54 -19.00 -7.01
C LEU A 351 8.17 -20.40 -7.04
N ASP A 352 7.44 -21.40 -7.54
CA ASP A 352 7.80 -22.83 -7.51
C ASP A 352 8.26 -23.28 -6.11
N THR A 353 7.60 -22.75 -5.08
CA THR A 353 7.90 -23.05 -3.68
C THR A 353 6.61 -23.25 -2.90
N LYS A 354 6.71 -23.94 -1.77
CA LYS A 354 5.57 -24.14 -0.87
C LYS A 354 5.68 -23.27 0.36
N LYS A 355 4.51 -22.87 0.86
CA LYS A 355 4.40 -22.39 2.24
C LYS A 355 4.82 -23.52 3.19
N GLU A 356 5.48 -23.18 4.30
CA GLU A 356 5.74 -24.18 5.34
C GLU A 356 4.43 -24.68 5.94
N ASP A 357 4.30 -25.99 6.12
CA ASP A 357 3.05 -26.60 6.58
C ASP A 357 2.97 -26.48 8.12
N LEU A 358 2.35 -25.39 8.60
CA LEU A 358 1.95 -25.23 9.99
C LEU A 358 0.43 -25.32 10.06
N ASP A 359 -0.08 -26.43 10.60
CA ASP A 359 -1.51 -26.54 10.87
C ASP A 359 -1.91 -25.48 11.90
N PHE A 360 -2.87 -24.63 11.55
CA PHE A 360 -3.34 -23.56 12.43
C PHE A 360 -3.81 -24.10 13.80
N LYS A 361 -4.24 -25.38 13.88
CA LYS A 361 -4.64 -26.03 15.14
C LYS A 361 -3.52 -26.12 16.17
N ILE A 362 -2.26 -26.06 15.76
CA ILE A 362 -1.13 -26.12 16.68
C ILE A 362 -0.64 -24.74 17.12
N ILE A 363 -1.16 -23.63 16.56
CA ILE A 363 -0.75 -22.26 16.92
C ILE A 363 -0.92 -22.02 18.42
N ASN A 364 -2.10 -22.30 18.97
CA ASN A 364 -2.38 -22.12 20.40
C ASN A 364 -1.44 -22.97 21.28
N LYS A 365 -1.12 -24.19 20.84
CA LYS A 365 -0.21 -25.10 21.54
C LYS A 365 1.22 -24.56 21.53
N LEU A 366 1.70 -24.08 20.38
CA LEU A 366 3.03 -23.50 20.25
C LEU A 366 3.17 -22.23 21.08
N GLN A 367 2.15 -21.39 21.08
CA GLN A 367 2.14 -20.15 21.88
C GLN A 367 2.16 -20.43 23.38
N ALA A 368 1.40 -21.43 23.83
CA ALA A 368 1.36 -21.86 25.24
C ALA A 368 2.61 -22.65 25.67
N GLY A 369 3.38 -23.19 24.72
CA GLY A 369 4.56 -23.99 24.96
C GLY A 369 5.80 -23.19 25.39
N THR A 370 6.96 -23.72 25.03
CA THR A 370 8.27 -23.17 25.37
C THR A 370 8.61 -21.91 24.57
N ASP A 371 9.66 -21.22 24.99
CA ASP A 371 10.28 -20.14 24.21
C ASP A 371 10.65 -20.60 22.79
N MET A 372 11.09 -21.85 22.63
CA MET A 372 11.45 -22.43 21.33
C MET A 372 10.25 -22.73 20.45
N ASP A 373 9.10 -23.08 21.04
CA ASP A 373 7.84 -23.25 20.29
C ASP A 373 7.37 -21.92 19.70
N ARG A 374 7.45 -20.83 20.48
CA ARG A 374 7.20 -19.46 19.98
C ARG A 374 8.20 -19.03 18.92
N ARG A 375 9.48 -19.42 19.04
CA ARG A 375 10.47 -19.20 17.98
C ARG A 375 10.10 -19.90 16.68
N LYS A 376 9.58 -21.12 16.75
CA LYS A 376 9.11 -21.86 15.57
C LYS A 376 7.96 -21.12 14.89
N LEU A 377 6.98 -20.65 15.67
CA LEU A 377 5.89 -19.82 15.16
C LEU A 377 6.42 -18.50 14.54
N ALA A 378 7.44 -17.88 15.14
CA ALA A 378 8.03 -16.64 14.66
C ALA A 378 8.76 -16.78 13.32
N VAL A 379 9.48 -17.88 13.12
CA VAL A 379 10.11 -18.19 11.83
C VAL A 379 9.05 -18.40 10.75
N TYR A 380 7.94 -19.07 11.09
CA TYR A 380 6.81 -19.26 10.19
C TYR A 380 6.14 -17.93 9.80
N CYS A 381 5.81 -17.08 10.77
CA CYS A 381 5.22 -15.76 10.51
C CYS A 381 6.14 -14.85 9.68
N LEU A 382 7.45 -14.85 9.94
CA LEU A 382 8.43 -14.14 9.11
C LEU A 382 8.46 -14.66 7.66
N LYS A 383 8.28 -15.97 7.45
CA LYS A 383 8.18 -16.55 6.10
C LYS A 383 6.94 -16.06 5.39
N ASP A 384 5.80 -16.07 6.07
CA ASP A 384 4.52 -15.61 5.53
C ASP A 384 4.49 -14.10 5.30
N SER A 385 5.33 -13.33 6.01
CA SER A 385 5.60 -11.92 5.69
C SER A 385 6.52 -11.75 4.47
N TYR A 386 7.41 -12.70 4.19
CA TYR A 386 8.39 -12.62 3.09
C TYR A 386 7.85 -13.09 1.74
N LEU A 387 7.03 -14.14 1.73
CA LEU A 387 6.45 -14.70 0.51
C LEU A 387 5.62 -13.68 -0.31
N PRO A 388 4.80 -12.79 0.29
CA PRO A 388 4.06 -11.76 -0.45
C PRO A 388 5.00 -10.76 -1.11
N LEU A 389 6.09 -10.35 -0.46
CA LEU A 389 7.10 -9.49 -1.07
C LEU A 389 7.76 -10.16 -2.28
N ARG A 390 8.06 -11.47 -2.19
CA ARG A 390 8.57 -12.23 -3.34
C ARG A 390 7.55 -12.30 -4.48
N LEU A 391 6.27 -12.54 -4.17
CA LEU A 391 5.20 -12.55 -5.15
C LEU A 391 5.03 -11.18 -5.83
N LEU A 392 5.08 -10.09 -5.05
CA LEU A 392 5.03 -8.71 -5.54
C LEU A 392 6.09 -8.47 -6.63
N LYS A 393 7.33 -8.85 -6.36
CA LYS A 393 8.45 -8.72 -7.32
C LYS A 393 8.30 -9.65 -8.52
N GLN A 394 8.00 -10.91 -8.25
CA GLN A 394 7.87 -11.96 -9.26
C GLN A 394 6.78 -11.65 -10.29
N LEU A 395 5.69 -11.03 -9.85
CA LEU A 395 4.56 -10.63 -10.69
C LEU A 395 4.67 -9.18 -11.18
N GLN A 396 5.74 -8.47 -10.79
CA GLN A 396 5.93 -7.04 -11.08
C GLN A 396 4.68 -6.22 -10.73
N CYS A 397 4.08 -6.51 -9.56
CA CYS A 397 2.79 -5.94 -9.17
C CYS A 397 2.86 -4.41 -9.12
N LEU A 398 3.94 -3.84 -8.57
CA LEU A 398 4.09 -2.40 -8.46
C LEU A 398 4.18 -1.74 -9.84
N GLU A 399 5.05 -2.26 -10.72
CA GLU A 399 5.25 -1.72 -12.06
C GLU A 399 3.97 -1.80 -12.89
N ASN A 400 3.27 -2.94 -12.83
CA ASN A 400 2.01 -3.14 -13.53
C ASN A 400 0.92 -2.21 -12.97
N SER A 401 0.77 -2.12 -11.65
CA SER A 401 -0.22 -1.23 -11.04
C SER A 401 0.09 0.26 -11.29
N VAL A 402 1.36 0.67 -11.34
CA VAL A 402 1.76 2.03 -11.72
C VAL A 402 1.41 2.31 -13.18
N ALA A 403 1.72 1.37 -14.08
CA ALA A 403 1.38 1.49 -15.49
C ALA A 403 -0.13 1.65 -15.66
N GLU A 404 -0.93 0.78 -15.04
CA GLU A 404 -2.39 0.84 -15.08
C GLU A 404 -2.94 2.15 -14.48
N ALA A 405 -2.42 2.58 -13.32
CA ALA A 405 -2.86 3.81 -12.65
C ALA A 405 -2.65 5.08 -13.49
N ARG A 406 -1.61 5.11 -14.33
CA ARG A 406 -1.32 6.26 -15.21
C ARG A 406 -2.31 6.40 -16.37
N HIS A 407 -3.13 5.39 -16.68
CA HIS A 407 -4.10 5.43 -17.78
C HIS A 407 -5.46 6.03 -17.36
N GLY A 408 -5.67 6.35 -16.08
CA GLY A 408 -6.92 6.88 -15.56
C GLY A 408 -6.73 8.00 -14.53
N PRO A 409 -7.78 8.80 -14.26
CA PRO A 409 -7.74 9.89 -13.28
C PRO A 409 -7.96 9.42 -11.83
N ASP A 410 -8.19 8.12 -11.61
CA ASP A 410 -8.51 7.59 -10.28
C ASP A 410 -7.24 7.31 -9.46
N PRO A 411 -7.20 7.67 -8.15
CA PRO A 411 -6.06 7.39 -7.29
C PRO A 411 -5.68 5.90 -7.27
N PHE A 412 -4.40 5.60 -7.05
CA PHE A 412 -3.87 4.23 -6.99
C PHE A 412 -4.68 3.33 -6.02
N VAL A 413 -5.13 3.87 -4.89
CA VAL A 413 -5.94 3.18 -3.87
C VAL A 413 -7.35 2.81 -4.38
N SER A 414 -7.85 3.46 -5.43
CA SER A 414 -9.18 3.21 -6.01
C SER A 414 -9.19 2.07 -7.05
N PHE A 415 -8.02 1.59 -7.49
CA PHE A 415 -7.93 0.54 -8.52
C PHE A 415 -8.61 -0.79 -8.11
N GLY A 416 -8.53 -1.14 -6.81
CA GLY A 416 -9.23 -2.32 -6.28
C GLY A 416 -10.76 -2.22 -6.34
N ARG A 417 -11.33 -1.01 -6.43
CA ARG A 417 -12.78 -0.78 -6.45
C ARG A 417 -13.39 -0.88 -7.85
N PHE A 418 -12.70 -0.35 -8.88
CA PHE A 418 -13.24 -0.30 -10.24
C PHE A 418 -13.20 -1.67 -10.94
N LEU A 419 -12.22 -2.51 -10.66
CA LEU A 419 -12.13 -3.85 -11.28
C LEU A 419 -13.23 -4.82 -10.81
N ARG A 420 -13.93 -4.51 -9.71
CA ARG A 420 -15.16 -5.20 -9.30
C ARG A 420 -16.41 -4.64 -9.98
N ALA A 421 -16.46 -3.33 -10.27
CA ALA A 421 -17.61 -2.68 -10.90
C ALA A 421 -17.67 -2.90 -12.43
N GLY A 422 -16.53 -3.07 -13.09
CA GLY A 422 -16.46 -3.35 -14.53
C GLY A 422 -16.77 -4.79 -14.95
N ARG A 423 -17.12 -5.68 -14.00
CA ARG A 423 -17.48 -7.09 -14.27
C ARG A 423 -18.95 -7.42 -14.00
N SER A 424 -19.78 -6.41 -13.74
CA SER A 424 -21.24 -6.53 -13.68
C SER A 424 -21.90 -5.94 -14.94
N GLY A 425 -21.35 -6.28 -16.11
CA GLY A 425 -21.92 -6.03 -17.43
C GLY A 425 -22.24 -7.34 -18.11
#